data_AF-A0A848TBV7-F1
#
_entry.id   AF-A0A848TBV7-F1
#
_cell.length_a   1.000
_cell.length_b   1.000
_cell.length_c   1.000
_cell.angle_alpha   90.00
_cell.angle_beta   90.00
_cell.angle_gamma   90.00
#
_symmetry.space_group_name_H-M   'P 1'
#
loop_
_entity.id
_entity.type
_entity.pdbx_description
1 polymer ?
#
loop_
_entity_poly.entity_id
_entity_poly.type
_entity_poly.pdbx_seq_one_letter_code
_entity_poly.pdbx_strand_id
1 'polypeptide(L)'
;PEKCVFLYNSHKNAFENNRFERCDIGIHFTAGSDRNRITGNAFIGNRTQVKYISTKWDEWSVDGRGNYWSDFAAYDLNGDGTADVPYRPNDSMDHILWTQPAAKLLLGSPAVQLVRWSQSAFPALLPGGVIDSHALMQPVEIPLPVESGETRR
;
A
#
# COMPACT_ATOMS: atom_id res chain seq x y z
N PRO A 1 10.55 -9.05 12.12
CA PRO A 1 11.55 -9.06 11.03
C PRO A 1 11.76 -7.62 10.52
N GLU A 2 12.96 -7.27 10.05
CA GLU A 2 13.18 -5.93 9.48
C GLU A 2 12.33 -5.73 8.21
N LYS A 3 12.16 -6.77 7.39
CA LYS A 3 11.35 -6.73 6.17
C LYS A 3 10.58 -8.05 6.05
N CYS A 4 9.29 -8.03 5.71
CA CYS A 4 8.59 -9.29 5.38
C CYS A 4 9.05 -9.80 4.02
N VAL A 5 9.16 -8.90 3.02
CA VAL A 5 9.68 -9.22 1.69
C VAL A 5 10.63 -8.12 1.19
N PHE A 6 11.73 -8.54 0.56
CA PHE A 6 12.69 -7.66 -0.10
C PHE A 6 12.90 -8.09 -1.55
N LEU A 7 12.70 -7.16 -2.49
CA LEU A 7 12.84 -7.37 -3.92
C LEU A 7 13.98 -6.50 -4.46
N TYR A 8 14.93 -7.14 -5.13
CA TYR A 8 16.07 -6.51 -5.76
C TYR A 8 16.10 -6.89 -7.24
N ASN A 9 16.07 -5.89 -8.13
CA ASN A 9 16.11 -6.09 -9.59
C ASN A 9 15.13 -7.19 -10.05
N SER A 10 13.91 -7.17 -9.49
CA SER A 10 12.91 -8.22 -9.63
C SER A 10 11.73 -7.69 -10.44
N HIS A 11 11.43 -8.38 -11.55
CA HIS A 11 10.44 -7.94 -12.52
C HIS A 11 9.41 -9.01 -12.80
N LYS A 12 8.15 -8.62 -13.07
CA LYS A 12 7.08 -9.52 -13.53
C LYS A 12 6.75 -10.67 -12.56
N ASN A 13 6.91 -10.46 -11.26
CA ASN A 13 6.48 -11.43 -10.25
C ASN A 13 5.01 -11.21 -9.89
N ALA A 14 4.37 -12.23 -9.33
CA ALA A 14 3.03 -12.16 -8.78
C ALA A 14 3.08 -12.46 -7.27
N PHE A 15 2.59 -11.53 -6.47
CA PHE A 15 2.37 -11.70 -5.04
C PHE A 15 0.88 -11.63 -4.81
N GLU A 16 0.27 -12.78 -4.56
CA GLU A 16 -1.17 -12.92 -4.46
C GLU A 16 -1.56 -13.69 -3.19
N ASN A 17 -2.58 -13.21 -2.49
CA ASN A 17 -3.16 -13.87 -1.32
C ASN A 17 -2.16 -14.13 -0.17
N ASN A 18 -1.20 -13.23 0.02
CA ASN A 18 -0.23 -13.29 1.12
C ASN A 18 -0.64 -12.40 2.29
N ARG A 19 -0.12 -12.70 3.48
CA ARG A 19 -0.23 -11.85 4.67
C ARG A 19 1.15 -11.34 5.09
N PHE A 20 1.39 -10.05 4.92
CA PHE A 20 2.59 -9.35 5.38
C PHE A 20 2.28 -8.66 6.70
N GLU A 21 2.68 -9.28 7.81
CA GLU A 21 2.26 -8.84 9.14
C GLU A 21 3.43 -8.60 10.09
N ARG A 22 3.34 -7.51 10.88
CA ARG A 22 4.24 -7.19 12.01
C ARG A 22 5.73 -7.14 11.64
N CYS A 23 6.05 -6.56 10.48
CA CYS A 23 7.42 -6.24 10.06
C CYS A 23 7.72 -4.74 10.18
N ASP A 24 9.01 -4.35 10.26
CA ASP A 24 9.36 -2.93 10.17
C ASP A 24 8.99 -2.36 8.78
N ILE A 25 9.24 -3.14 7.73
CA ILE A 25 8.76 -2.86 6.37
C ILE A 25 7.97 -4.08 5.86
N GLY A 26 6.73 -3.88 5.38
CA GLY A 26 5.93 -4.94 4.75
C GLY A 26 6.60 -5.45 3.48
N ILE A 27 6.68 -4.59 2.45
CA ILE A 27 7.38 -4.92 1.20
C ILE A 27 8.35 -3.81 0.80
N HIS A 28 9.56 -4.18 0.40
CA HIS A 28 10.61 -3.25 0.00
C HIS A 28 11.14 -3.60 -1.40
N PHE A 29 11.02 -2.65 -2.31
CA PHE A 29 11.51 -2.73 -3.68
C PHE A 29 12.74 -1.84 -3.87
N THR A 30 13.74 -2.35 -4.58
CA THR A 30 14.92 -1.59 -4.99
C THR A 30 15.44 -2.04 -6.35
N ALA A 31 16.48 -1.35 -6.83
CA ALA A 31 17.20 -1.63 -8.08
C ALA A 31 16.28 -1.73 -9.30
N GLY A 32 15.31 -0.82 -9.43
CA GLY A 32 14.44 -0.70 -10.61
C GLY A 32 13.40 -1.81 -10.76
N SER A 33 13.13 -2.58 -9.70
CA SER A 33 12.07 -3.61 -9.71
C SER A 33 10.74 -3.03 -10.22
N ASP A 34 10.17 -3.66 -11.24
CA ASP A 34 9.01 -3.13 -11.99
C ASP A 34 8.01 -4.22 -12.38
N ARG A 35 6.79 -3.80 -12.75
CA ARG A 35 5.75 -4.69 -13.33
C ARG A 35 5.43 -5.92 -12.48
N ASN A 36 5.53 -5.79 -11.16
CA ASN A 36 5.11 -6.85 -10.24
C ASN A 36 3.60 -6.71 -9.98
N ARG A 37 2.87 -7.82 -9.99
CA ARG A 37 1.45 -7.87 -9.66
C ARG A 37 1.29 -8.08 -8.17
N ILE A 38 0.69 -7.11 -7.48
CA ILE A 38 0.45 -7.14 -6.04
C ILE A 38 -1.06 -6.98 -5.81
N THR A 39 -1.76 -8.09 -5.59
CA THR A 39 -3.23 -8.09 -5.43
C THR A 39 -3.67 -9.16 -4.42
N GLY A 40 -4.77 -8.91 -3.70
CA GLY A 40 -5.36 -9.85 -2.76
C GLY A 40 -4.54 -10.11 -1.51
N ASN A 41 -3.50 -9.31 -1.25
CA ASN A 41 -2.67 -9.47 -0.06
C ASN A 41 -3.25 -8.70 1.12
N ALA A 42 -2.76 -8.99 2.33
CA ALA A 42 -3.05 -8.21 3.53
C ALA A 42 -1.76 -7.67 4.16
N PHE A 43 -1.68 -6.35 4.31
CA PHE A 43 -0.59 -5.64 4.95
C PHE A 43 -1.04 -5.17 6.34
N ILE A 44 -0.58 -5.87 7.39
CA ILE A 44 -1.15 -5.75 8.74
C ILE A 44 -0.09 -5.35 9.77
N GLY A 45 -0.27 -4.18 10.39
CA GLY A 45 0.54 -3.76 11.53
C GLY A 45 2.04 -3.65 11.23
N ASN A 46 2.42 -3.40 9.97
CA ASN A 46 3.80 -3.09 9.64
C ASN A 46 4.09 -1.62 10.01
N ARG A 47 5.33 -1.32 10.42
CA ARG A 47 5.70 0.08 10.73
C ARG A 47 5.71 0.96 9.47
N THR A 48 6.16 0.40 8.35
CA THR A 48 6.03 0.97 7.00
C THR A 48 5.40 -0.09 6.12
N GLN A 49 4.23 0.16 5.53
CA GLN A 49 3.58 -0.85 4.69
C GLN A 49 4.39 -1.13 3.41
N VAL A 50 4.80 -0.07 2.71
CA VAL A 50 5.51 -0.15 1.44
C VAL A 50 6.71 0.78 1.43
N LYS A 51 7.87 0.25 1.05
CA LYS A 51 9.03 1.05 0.65
C LYS A 51 9.29 0.83 -0.83
N TYR A 52 8.82 1.75 -1.64
CA TYR A 52 9.02 1.76 -3.09
C TYR A 52 9.27 3.17 -3.58
N ILE A 53 10.29 3.33 -4.42
CA ILE A 53 10.62 4.60 -5.06
C ILE A 53 10.51 4.37 -6.57
N SER A 54 9.61 5.09 -7.20
CA SER A 54 9.38 5.08 -8.64
C SER A 54 9.19 6.50 -9.14
N THR A 55 9.37 6.71 -10.44
CA THR A 55 8.98 7.95 -11.12
C THR A 55 7.60 7.83 -11.78
N LYS A 56 6.94 6.68 -11.61
CA LYS A 56 5.61 6.37 -12.15
C LYS A 56 4.70 5.86 -11.04
N TRP A 57 3.40 6.04 -11.22
CA TRP A 57 2.40 5.36 -10.40
C TRP A 57 2.26 3.92 -10.86
N ASP A 58 2.47 2.99 -9.93
CA ASP A 58 2.18 1.58 -10.11
C ASP A 58 0.86 1.24 -9.43
N GLU A 59 -0.08 0.73 -10.23
CA GLU A 59 -1.38 0.24 -9.76
C GLU A 59 -1.21 -1.13 -9.12
N TRP A 60 -1.62 -1.25 -7.86
CA TRP A 60 -1.61 -2.48 -7.06
C TRP A 60 -3.04 -2.97 -6.83
N SER A 61 -3.84 -2.94 -7.88
CA SER A 61 -5.06 -3.71 -8.03
C SER A 61 -5.11 -4.32 -9.42
N VAL A 62 -5.74 -5.49 -9.53
CA VAL A 62 -5.87 -6.22 -10.78
C VAL A 62 -7.31 -6.68 -10.90
N ASP A 63 -7.95 -6.41 -12.05
CA ASP A 63 -9.32 -6.83 -12.35
C ASP A 63 -10.33 -6.46 -11.24
N GLY A 64 -10.20 -5.25 -10.69
CA GLY A 64 -11.08 -4.74 -9.63
C GLY A 64 -10.76 -5.25 -8.22
N ARG A 65 -9.66 -5.98 -8.03
CA ARG A 65 -9.25 -6.52 -6.73
C ARG A 65 -7.90 -5.95 -6.29
N GLY A 66 -7.89 -5.20 -5.19
CA GLY A 66 -6.70 -4.64 -4.56
C GLY A 66 -6.21 -5.46 -3.38
N ASN A 67 -5.62 -4.78 -2.39
CA ASN A 67 -5.07 -5.36 -1.18
C ASN A 67 -5.74 -4.76 0.07
N TYR A 68 -5.63 -5.46 1.19
CA TYR A 68 -6.03 -4.94 2.50
C TYR A 68 -4.88 -4.22 3.20
N TRP A 69 -5.20 -3.09 3.83
CA TRP A 69 -4.23 -2.21 4.49
C TRP A 69 -4.72 -1.84 5.89
N SER A 70 -4.05 -2.32 6.94
CA SER A 70 -4.53 -2.13 8.31
C SER A 70 -4.52 -0.69 8.83
N ASP A 71 -3.74 0.18 8.18
CA ASP A 71 -3.58 1.59 8.49
C ASP A 71 -4.45 2.49 7.59
N PHE A 72 -5.21 1.90 6.66
CA PHE A 72 -6.12 2.63 5.81
C PHE A 72 -7.49 2.74 6.47
N ALA A 73 -7.80 3.94 6.97
CA ALA A 73 -9.12 4.27 7.50
C ALA A 73 -10.11 4.55 6.34
N ALA A 74 -10.53 3.47 5.66
CA ALA A 74 -11.40 3.54 4.50
C ALA A 74 -12.89 3.43 4.87
N TYR A 75 -13.75 3.71 3.90
CA TYR A 75 -15.19 3.47 3.96
C TYR A 75 -15.65 2.76 2.69
N ASP A 76 -16.69 1.97 2.86
CA ASP A 76 -17.42 1.25 1.81
C ASP A 76 -18.90 1.55 2.03
N LEU A 77 -19.44 2.48 1.24
CA LEU A 77 -20.83 2.94 1.33
C LEU A 77 -21.77 2.09 0.49
N ASN A 78 -21.24 1.40 -0.53
CA ASN A 78 -22.02 0.59 -1.46
C ASN A 78 -22.14 -0.88 -1.00
N GLY A 79 -21.30 -1.31 -0.04
CA GLY A 79 -21.30 -2.63 0.57
C GLY A 79 -20.67 -3.73 -0.28
N ASP A 80 -19.80 -3.40 -1.24
CA ASP A 80 -19.18 -4.37 -2.15
C ASP A 80 -17.90 -5.03 -1.60
N GLY A 81 -17.43 -4.59 -0.43
CA GLY A 81 -16.23 -5.12 0.22
C GLY A 81 -14.93 -4.46 -0.23
N THR A 82 -15.01 -3.42 -1.06
CA THR A 82 -13.90 -2.59 -1.54
C THR A 82 -14.08 -1.15 -1.05
N ALA A 83 -12.98 -0.47 -0.77
CA ALA A 83 -13.00 0.93 -0.37
C ALA A 83 -13.43 1.83 -1.53
N ASP A 84 -14.31 2.80 -1.26
CA ASP A 84 -14.80 3.77 -2.25
C ASP A 84 -13.73 4.81 -2.67
N VAL A 85 -12.58 4.84 -2.00
CA VAL A 85 -11.48 5.75 -2.30
C VAL A 85 -10.15 5.01 -2.44
N PRO A 86 -9.27 5.41 -3.39
CA PRO A 86 -7.97 4.78 -3.57
C PRO A 86 -7.05 4.98 -2.36
N TYR A 87 -6.20 4.00 -2.10
CA TYR A 87 -5.14 4.07 -1.10
C TYR A 87 -3.77 4.30 -1.72
N ARG A 88 -2.88 5.00 -1.03
CA ARG A 88 -1.52 5.31 -1.49
C ARG A 88 -0.48 5.06 -0.38
N PRO A 89 0.03 3.82 -0.22
CA PRO A 89 0.84 3.42 0.93
C PRO A 89 2.21 4.10 1.05
N ASN A 90 2.65 4.85 0.04
CA ASN A 90 3.95 5.55 0.01
C ASN A 90 3.86 6.97 -0.59
N ASP A 91 2.69 7.60 -0.61
CA ASP A 91 2.57 9.01 -1.01
C ASP A 91 3.25 9.91 0.03
N SER A 92 4.17 10.75 -0.45
CA SER A 92 5.00 11.62 0.39
C SER A 92 4.23 12.79 0.99
N MET A 93 3.06 13.13 0.45
CA MET A 93 2.28 14.31 0.90
C MET A 93 1.32 14.01 2.06
N ASP A 94 0.76 12.81 2.14
CA ASP A 94 -0.10 12.44 3.29
C ASP A 94 0.73 12.25 4.56
N HIS A 95 1.99 11.84 4.44
CA HIS A 95 2.84 11.61 5.60
C HIS A 95 3.02 12.87 6.49
N ILE A 96 3.01 14.08 5.92
CA ILE A 96 3.14 15.35 6.66
C ILE A 96 1.84 15.71 7.43
N LEU A 97 0.68 15.53 6.81
CA LEU A 97 -0.61 15.84 7.42
C LEU A 97 -0.99 14.85 8.53
N TRP A 98 -0.48 13.62 8.45
CA TRP A 98 -0.71 12.55 9.42
C TRP A 98 0.28 12.56 10.59
N THR A 99 1.55 12.91 10.36
CA THR A 99 2.55 13.00 11.45
C THR A 99 2.47 14.29 12.23
N GLN A 100 1.95 15.36 11.64
CA GLN A 100 1.82 16.66 12.28
C GLN A 100 0.43 17.26 12.06
N PRO A 101 -0.57 16.88 12.89
CA PRO A 101 -1.95 17.36 12.75
C PRO A 101 -2.08 18.89 12.74
N ALA A 102 -1.17 19.60 13.42
CA ALA A 102 -1.09 21.06 13.42
C ALA A 102 -0.83 21.67 12.03
N ALA A 103 -0.21 20.91 11.10
CA ALA A 103 0.03 21.36 9.72
C ALA A 103 -1.28 21.53 8.92
N LYS A 104 -2.40 20.94 9.36
CA LYS A 104 -3.72 21.14 8.73
C LYS A 104 -4.16 22.62 8.75
N LEU A 105 -3.74 23.39 9.75
CA LEU A 105 -4.02 24.82 9.84
C LEU A 105 -3.40 25.63 8.70
N LEU A 106 -2.35 25.09 8.07
CA LEU A 106 -1.62 25.74 6.99
C LEU A 106 -2.18 25.39 5.60
N LEU A 107 -3.21 24.53 5.50
CA LEU A 107 -3.78 24.11 4.21
C LEU A 107 -4.29 25.28 3.38
N GLY A 108 -4.81 26.34 4.03
CA GLY A 108 -5.22 27.57 3.37
C GLY A 108 -4.09 28.56 3.10
N SER A 109 -2.86 28.30 3.54
CA SER A 109 -1.75 29.24 3.40
C SER A 109 -1.27 29.36 1.96
N PRO A 110 -0.80 30.54 1.52
CA PRO A 110 -0.25 30.74 0.17
C PRO A 110 0.92 29.80 -0.16
N ALA A 111 1.76 29.46 0.82
CA ALA A 111 2.89 28.55 0.62
C ALA A 111 2.43 27.12 0.30
N VAL A 112 1.44 26.60 1.03
CA VAL A 112 0.87 25.27 0.77
C VAL A 112 0.11 25.24 -0.55
N GLN A 113 -0.63 26.30 -0.87
CA GLN A 113 -1.32 26.43 -2.16
C GLN A 113 -0.33 26.46 -3.33
N LEU A 114 0.78 27.17 -3.21
CA LEU A 114 1.84 27.20 -4.23
C LEU A 114 2.47 25.82 -4.44
N VAL A 115 2.73 25.07 -3.36
CA VAL A 115 3.21 23.68 -3.45
C VAL A 115 2.19 22.81 -4.17
N ARG A 116 0.91 22.86 -3.79
CA ARG A 116 -0.16 22.07 -4.45
C ARG A 116 -0.32 22.42 -5.92
N TRP A 117 -0.27 23.72 -6.26
CA TRP A 117 -0.31 24.16 -7.65
C TRP A 117 0.90 23.64 -8.43
N SER A 118 2.10 23.73 -7.86
CA SER A 118 3.33 23.23 -8.51
C SER A 118 3.26 21.72 -8.76
N GLN A 119 2.79 20.96 -7.78
CA GLN A 119 2.57 19.51 -7.91
C GLN A 119 1.51 19.18 -8.97
N SER A 120 0.44 19.98 -9.07
CA SER A 120 -0.62 19.82 -10.08
C SER A 120 -0.17 20.24 -11.49
N ALA A 121 0.64 21.29 -11.59
CA ALA A 121 1.15 21.83 -12.86
C ALA A 121 2.30 20.98 -13.43
N PHE A 122 3.07 20.31 -12.57
CA PHE A 122 4.21 19.47 -12.96
C PHE A 122 4.11 18.04 -12.38
N PRO A 123 3.06 17.28 -12.72
CA PRO A 123 2.84 15.96 -12.14
C PRO A 123 3.94 14.95 -12.52
N ALA A 124 4.66 15.18 -13.63
CA ALA A 124 5.81 14.38 -14.05
C ALA A 124 7.07 14.56 -13.17
N LEU A 125 7.11 15.58 -12.31
CA LEU A 125 8.19 15.84 -11.35
C LEU A 125 7.89 15.31 -9.95
N LEU A 126 6.67 14.79 -9.73
CA LEU A 126 6.32 14.13 -8.49
C LEU A 126 7.03 12.77 -8.43
N PRO A 127 7.57 12.37 -7.26
CA PRO A 127 7.91 10.98 -7.05
C PRO A 127 6.64 10.15 -7.30
N GLY A 128 6.74 9.20 -8.21
CA GLY A 128 5.71 8.18 -8.37
C GLY A 128 5.66 7.30 -7.12
N GLY A 129 4.77 6.33 -7.14
CA GLY A 129 4.56 5.49 -5.98
C GLY A 129 3.60 4.38 -6.29
N VAL A 130 2.93 3.90 -5.26
CA VAL A 130 1.92 2.88 -5.32
C VAL A 130 0.56 3.53 -5.14
N ILE A 131 -0.37 3.13 -5.99
CA ILE A 131 -1.79 3.39 -5.79
C ILE A 131 -2.50 2.03 -5.79
N ASP A 132 -3.44 1.86 -4.86
CA ASP A 132 -4.37 0.75 -4.85
C ASP A 132 -5.78 1.31 -5.00
N SER A 133 -6.31 1.20 -6.22
CA SER A 133 -7.63 1.75 -6.57
C SER A 133 -8.80 0.89 -6.07
N HIS A 134 -8.55 -0.33 -5.60
CA HIS A 134 -9.58 -1.28 -5.18
C HIS A 134 -9.22 -1.93 -3.84
N ALA A 135 -8.79 -1.13 -2.88
CA ALA A 135 -8.37 -1.60 -1.58
C ALA A 135 -9.48 -2.41 -0.89
N LEU A 136 -9.13 -3.56 -0.33
CA LEU A 136 -10.08 -4.48 0.29
C LEU A 136 -10.43 -4.01 1.71
N MET A 137 -11.70 -4.16 2.09
CA MET A 137 -12.18 -3.83 3.43
C MET A 137 -11.83 -4.89 4.48
N GLN A 138 -11.48 -6.10 4.05
CA GLN A 138 -11.15 -7.22 4.93
C GLN A 138 -9.82 -7.88 4.51
N PRO A 139 -9.01 -8.37 5.47
CA PRO A 139 -7.78 -9.07 5.17
C PRO A 139 -8.04 -10.45 4.58
N VAL A 140 -7.08 -10.96 3.80
CA VAL A 140 -7.06 -12.37 3.40
C VAL A 140 -6.85 -13.26 4.63
N GLU A 141 -7.67 -14.29 4.77
CA GLU A 141 -7.47 -15.34 5.76
C GLU A 141 -6.49 -16.38 5.24
N ILE A 142 -5.48 -16.71 6.04
CA ILE A 142 -4.55 -17.80 5.77
C ILE A 142 -5.06 -19.01 6.56
N PRO A 143 -5.59 -20.06 5.91
CA PRO A 143 -6.01 -21.26 6.60
C PRO A 143 -4.82 -21.87 7.34
N LEU A 144 -4.99 -22.19 8.62
CA LEU A 144 -4.00 -23.00 9.31
C LEU A 144 -4.02 -24.41 8.70
N PRO A 145 -2.86 -25.02 8.44
CA PRO A 145 -2.81 -26.43 8.10
C PRO A 145 -3.57 -27.20 9.18
N VAL A 146 -4.58 -27.99 8.79
CA VAL A 146 -5.23 -28.91 9.71
C VAL A 146 -4.14 -29.89 10.14
N GLU A 147 -3.75 -29.87 11.43
CA GLU A 147 -2.90 -30.94 11.95
C GLU A 147 -3.65 -32.25 11.74
N SER A 148 -3.13 -33.09 10.85
CA SER A 148 -3.60 -34.46 10.69
C SER A 148 -3.21 -35.23 11.96
N GLY A 149 -4.06 -35.15 12.97
CA GLY A 149 -3.97 -35.98 14.17
C GLY A 149 -4.08 -37.46 13.79
N GLU A 150 -3.07 -38.22 14.21
CA GLU A 150 -3.07 -39.66 14.45
C GLU A 150 -3.39 -40.62 13.28
N THR A 151 -2.34 -41.29 12.81
CA THR A 151 -2.41 -42.76 12.78
C THR A 151 -1.24 -43.29 13.60
N ARG A 152 -1.45 -43.39 14.92
CA ARG A 152 -0.76 -44.40 15.71
C ARG A 152 -1.25 -45.76 15.22
N ARG A 153 -0.35 -46.57 14.68
CA ARG A 153 -0.42 -48.02 14.69
C ARG A 153 0.86 -48.56 15.29
#